data_AF-A0A8H6HPA2-F1
#
_entry.id   AF-A0A8H6HPA2-F1
#
_cell.length_a   1.000
_cell.length_b   1.000
_cell.length_c   1.000
_cell.angle_alpha   90.00
_cell.angle_beta   90.00
_cell.angle_gamma   90.00
#
_symmetry.space_group_name_H-M   'P 1'
#
loop_
_entity.id
_entity.type
_entity.pdbx_description
1 polymer ?
#
loop_
_entity_poly.entity_id
_entity_poly.type
_entity_poly.pdbx_seq_one_letter_code
_entity_poly.pdbx_strand_id
1 'polypeptide(L)'
;SSGEESDGLSAFRKVKANDELKKNPTARGPVNTSRSEFTGPTKDTGVLKGKRVLRWTFKCKHCGAIRTFPRTVDGPNAKWEDEPTKPRTSNLAAHLRSECKEYANKQAAAADCEEGTQPEHEYNLPVIRDIMAEFLKKGELNPAHNLSWKGFLKLFALWILDDDLPWTTGESPMLRDLFKYLHINYKLPSDTSMSTTLLSLASGADFRRDDYFMAMTMDNASTNDEIYRNVSRYLVSIYGTTSHPDRHIRCLAHVLNLVVQAILADLKEADAQNEDPDEPLKNDDKNDDYLGNKDTPIHYDVSTDRDQCELEAQRDADLNMEFFDVSEFDDEIIEGIALEEEIDEELKQLGLTSPLKKVRNAPPLA
;
A
#
# COMPACT_ATOMS: atom_id res chain seq x y z
N SER A 1 38.20 6.18 -17.75
CA SER A 1 36.90 5.99 -17.09
C SER A 1 36.98 6.68 -15.75
N SER A 2 36.43 7.88 -15.63
CA SER A 2 36.42 8.64 -14.38
C SER A 2 35.23 8.19 -13.56
N GLY A 3 35.49 7.45 -12.47
CA GLY A 3 34.46 7.09 -11.50
C GLY A 3 34.05 8.34 -10.73
N GLU A 4 32.89 8.89 -11.04
CA GLU A 4 32.23 9.85 -10.16
C GLU A 4 31.67 9.07 -8.98
N GLU A 5 32.35 9.14 -7.84
CA GLU A 5 31.85 8.67 -6.56
C GLU A 5 30.56 9.43 -6.21
N SER A 6 29.48 8.67 -6.01
CA SER A 6 28.18 9.17 -5.61
C SER A 6 28.26 9.78 -4.21
N ASP A 7 27.97 11.08 -4.08
CA ASP A 7 28.12 11.85 -2.84
C ASP A 7 27.06 11.55 -1.76
N GLY A 8 26.17 10.57 -1.98
CA GLY A 8 25.08 10.16 -1.08
C GLY A 8 24.00 11.24 -0.81
N LEU A 9 24.31 12.50 -1.10
CA LEU A 9 23.51 13.68 -0.82
C LEU A 9 22.73 14.15 -2.05
N SER A 10 23.12 13.71 -3.26
CA SER A 10 22.44 14.04 -4.50
C SER A 10 20.97 13.61 -4.53
N ALA A 11 20.64 12.45 -3.95
CA ALA A 11 19.26 11.99 -3.82
C ALA A 11 18.44 12.90 -2.88
N PHE A 12 18.99 13.24 -1.71
CA PHE A 12 18.35 14.16 -0.77
C PHE A 12 18.16 15.56 -1.35
N ARG A 13 19.13 16.09 -2.10
CA ARG A 13 18.99 17.39 -2.80
C ARG A 13 17.89 17.34 -3.86
N LYS A 14 17.74 16.24 -4.59
CA LYS A 14 16.64 16.06 -5.57
C LYS A 14 15.27 16.03 -4.89
N VAL A 15 15.12 15.32 -3.76
CA VAL A 15 13.86 15.29 -3.00
C VAL A 15 13.53 16.67 -2.45
N LYS A 16 14.51 17.34 -1.83
CA LYS A 16 14.33 18.69 -1.28
C LYS A 16 13.97 19.72 -2.38
N ALA A 17 14.59 19.63 -3.55
CA ALA A 17 14.23 20.47 -4.70
C ALA A 17 12.80 20.19 -5.20
N ASN A 18 12.38 18.92 -5.24
CA ASN A 18 11.01 18.55 -5.60
C ASN A 18 9.98 19.02 -4.56
N ASP A 19 10.31 18.99 -3.27
CA ASP A 19 9.42 19.47 -2.21
C ASP A 19 9.33 21.00 -2.17
N GLU A 20 10.43 21.70 -2.49
CA GLU A 20 10.41 23.15 -2.68
C GLU A 20 9.56 23.56 -3.89
N LEU A 21 9.53 22.77 -4.97
CA LEU A 21 8.60 22.96 -6.10
C LEU A 21 7.13 22.70 -5.72
N LYS A 22 6.88 21.89 -4.68
CA LYS A 22 5.53 21.56 -4.18
C LYS A 22 4.98 22.52 -3.12
N LYS A 23 5.67 23.63 -2.80
CA LYS A 23 5.27 24.62 -1.77
C LYS A 23 3.98 25.42 -2.04
N ASN A 24 3.05 24.92 -2.85
CA ASN A 24 1.64 25.34 -2.82
C ASN A 24 0.80 24.27 -2.09
N PRO A 25 0.77 24.27 -0.74
CA PRO A 25 0.12 23.23 0.08
C PRO A 25 -1.41 23.14 -0.10
N THR A 26 -2.02 23.98 -0.93
CA THR A 26 -3.47 24.05 -1.14
C THR A 26 -3.96 23.35 -2.42
N ALA A 27 -3.06 22.87 -3.29
CA ALA A 27 -3.46 22.19 -4.53
C ALA A 27 -3.44 20.66 -4.36
N ARG A 28 -4.39 20.12 -3.59
CA ARG A 28 -4.67 18.68 -3.60
C ARG A 28 -5.45 18.33 -4.87
N GLY A 29 -4.82 17.63 -5.81
CA GLY A 29 -5.47 17.09 -7.01
C GLY A 29 -4.60 17.17 -8.27
N PRO A 30 -4.92 16.37 -9.31
CA PRO A 30 -4.22 16.40 -10.59
C PRO A 30 -4.24 17.80 -11.20
N VAL A 31 -3.13 18.18 -11.85
CA VAL A 31 -2.99 19.49 -12.50
C VAL A 31 -4.08 19.65 -13.55
N ASN A 32 -4.91 20.67 -13.42
CA ASN A 32 -6.00 20.90 -14.36
C ASN A 32 -5.44 21.30 -15.74
N THR A 33 -5.39 20.34 -16.67
CA THR A 33 -4.89 20.51 -18.04
C THR A 33 -5.84 21.30 -18.95
N SER A 34 -7.11 21.51 -18.55
CA SER A 34 -8.13 22.16 -19.38
C SER A 34 -7.75 23.55 -19.88
N ARG A 35 -6.87 24.28 -19.17
CA ARG A 35 -6.43 25.62 -19.58
C ARG A 35 -5.74 25.62 -20.95
N SER A 36 -5.04 24.54 -21.31
CA SER A 36 -4.35 24.42 -22.58
C SER A 36 -5.30 24.37 -23.79
N GLU A 37 -6.58 24.01 -23.57
CA GLU A 37 -7.63 23.93 -24.60
C GLU A 37 -8.35 25.26 -24.85
N PHE A 38 -7.93 26.33 -24.16
CA PHE A 38 -8.44 27.68 -24.36
C PHE A 38 -7.33 28.59 -24.88
N THR A 39 -7.71 29.66 -25.56
CA THR A 39 -6.79 30.76 -25.83
C THR A 39 -6.32 31.39 -24.52
N GLY A 40 -5.13 31.99 -24.53
CA GLY A 40 -4.63 32.73 -23.38
C GLY A 40 -5.61 33.81 -22.90
N PRO A 41 -5.52 34.22 -21.62
CA PRO A 41 -6.40 35.21 -21.03
C PRO A 41 -6.32 36.53 -21.80
N THR A 42 -7.45 36.99 -22.31
CA THR A 42 -7.56 38.29 -22.98
C THR A 42 -8.29 39.27 -22.07
N LYS A 43 -7.87 40.53 -22.07
CA LYS A 43 -8.51 41.58 -21.28
C LYS A 43 -9.82 41.98 -21.95
N ASP A 44 -10.89 42.01 -21.18
CA ASP A 44 -12.20 42.44 -21.65
C ASP A 44 -12.87 43.38 -20.63
N THR A 45 -13.70 44.29 -21.13
CA THR A 45 -14.48 45.22 -20.31
C THR A 45 -15.94 45.06 -20.63
N GLY A 46 -16.67 44.37 -19.74
CA GLY A 46 -18.10 44.17 -19.86
C GLY A 46 -18.90 45.19 -19.06
N VAL A 47 -20.21 45.25 -19.31
CA VAL A 47 -21.16 46.00 -18.47
C VAL A 47 -22.09 44.99 -17.80
N LEU A 48 -22.12 44.94 -16.47
CA LEU A 48 -23.03 44.10 -15.69
C LEU A 48 -23.89 45.00 -14.81
N LYS A 49 -25.22 44.96 -14.99
CA LYS A 49 -26.18 45.81 -14.27
C LYS A 49 -25.82 47.32 -14.35
N GLY A 50 -25.43 47.79 -15.53
CA GLY A 50 -25.07 49.20 -15.78
C GLY A 50 -23.71 49.64 -15.23
N LYS A 51 -22.95 48.76 -14.55
CA LYS A 51 -21.59 49.06 -14.07
C LYS A 51 -20.55 48.41 -14.96
N ARG A 52 -19.45 49.13 -15.25
CA ARG A 52 -18.29 48.58 -15.97
C ARG A 52 -17.59 47.55 -15.07
N VAL A 53 -17.42 46.34 -15.57
CA VAL A 53 -16.75 45.23 -14.88
C VAL A 53 -15.58 44.76 -15.73
N LEU A 54 -14.41 44.72 -15.10
CA LEU A 54 -13.19 44.19 -15.71
C LEU A 54 -13.24 42.66 -15.71
N ARG A 55 -12.92 42.04 -16.83
CA ARG A 55 -12.97 40.59 -16.98
C ARG A 55 -11.77 40.03 -17.75
N TRP A 56 -11.45 38.79 -17.45
CA TRP A 56 -10.60 37.95 -18.29
C TRP A 56 -11.48 37.08 -19.17
N THR A 57 -11.22 37.08 -20.47
CA THR A 57 -11.89 36.20 -21.44
C THR A 57 -10.97 35.06 -21.86
N PHE A 58 -11.53 33.86 -21.90
CA PHE A 58 -10.90 32.64 -22.41
C PHE A 58 -11.77 32.10 -23.53
N LYS A 59 -11.26 32.06 -24.76
CA LYS A 59 -12.00 31.52 -25.91
C LYS A 59 -11.63 30.04 -26.06
N CYS A 60 -12.64 29.17 -26.10
CA CYS A 60 -12.45 27.75 -26.37
C CYS A 60 -11.86 27.58 -27.77
N LYS A 61 -10.79 26.78 -27.90
CA LYS A 61 -10.13 26.51 -29.20
C LYS A 61 -10.98 25.66 -30.14
N HIS A 62 -11.94 24.91 -29.59
CA HIS A 62 -12.81 24.01 -30.34
C HIS A 62 -14.07 24.77 -30.76
N CYS A 63 -15.05 24.94 -29.88
CA CYS A 63 -16.36 25.51 -30.28
C CYS A 63 -16.43 27.06 -30.29
N GLY A 64 -15.33 27.77 -30.02
CA GLY A 64 -15.29 29.24 -30.01
C GLY A 64 -16.03 29.93 -28.86
N ALA A 65 -16.66 29.18 -27.94
CA ALA A 65 -17.34 29.73 -26.76
C ALA A 65 -16.39 30.54 -25.88
N ILE A 66 -16.87 31.64 -25.31
CA ILE A 66 -16.06 32.55 -24.48
C ILE A 66 -16.46 32.37 -23.01
N ARG A 67 -15.49 32.05 -22.16
CA ARG A 67 -15.64 32.03 -20.71
C ARG A 67 -15.05 33.28 -20.11
N THR A 68 -15.79 33.90 -19.18
CA THR A 68 -15.36 35.13 -18.52
C THR A 68 -15.12 34.90 -17.04
N PHE A 69 -14.09 35.55 -16.51
CA PHE A 69 -13.76 35.58 -15.09
C PHE A 69 -13.61 37.03 -14.64
N PRO A 70 -13.97 37.38 -13.38
CA PRO A 70 -13.69 38.71 -12.86
C PRO A 70 -12.18 38.97 -12.85
N ARG A 71 -11.80 40.20 -13.19
CA ARG A 71 -10.43 40.70 -13.14
C ARG A 71 -10.33 41.75 -12.04
N THR A 72 -9.36 41.62 -11.14
CA THR A 72 -9.16 42.61 -10.05
C THR A 72 -8.09 43.64 -10.39
N VAL A 73 -7.16 43.31 -11.28
CA VAL A 73 -6.07 44.21 -11.71
C VAL A 73 -6.54 45.11 -12.86
N ASP A 74 -6.38 46.43 -12.69
CA ASP A 74 -6.64 47.39 -13.75
C ASP A 74 -5.35 47.85 -14.45
N GLY A 75 -5.49 48.40 -15.65
CA GLY A 75 -4.41 49.01 -16.42
C GLY A 75 -4.15 48.34 -17.78
N PRO A 76 -3.52 49.09 -18.70
CA PRO A 76 -3.22 48.62 -20.06
C PRO A 76 -2.19 47.48 -20.08
N ASN A 77 -1.32 47.39 -19.06
CA ASN A 77 -0.26 46.39 -18.96
C ASN A 77 -0.58 45.25 -18.00
N ALA A 78 -1.79 45.20 -17.42
CA ALA A 78 -2.17 44.11 -16.53
C ALA A 78 -2.03 42.76 -17.24
N LYS A 79 -1.32 41.83 -16.60
CA LYS A 79 -1.19 40.42 -17.00
C LYS A 79 -2.00 39.54 -16.04
N TRP A 80 -2.27 38.31 -16.45
CA TRP A 80 -3.00 37.36 -15.62
C TRP A 80 -2.19 36.93 -14.39
N GLU A 81 -0.87 36.92 -14.52
CA GLU A 81 0.07 36.57 -13.46
C GLU A 81 0.09 37.60 -12.34
N ASP A 82 -0.37 38.82 -12.61
CA ASP A 82 -0.43 39.92 -11.64
C ASP A 82 -1.67 39.83 -10.73
N GLU A 83 -2.59 38.89 -10.97
CA GLU A 83 -3.78 38.69 -10.13
C GLU A 83 -3.39 38.18 -8.73
N PRO A 84 -3.78 38.89 -7.65
CA PRO A 84 -3.46 38.47 -6.28
C PRO A 84 -4.11 37.12 -5.94
N THR A 85 -5.29 36.85 -6.50
CA THR A 85 -6.00 35.58 -6.37
C THR A 85 -6.43 35.11 -7.75
N LYS A 86 -5.78 34.05 -8.25
CA LYS A 86 -6.17 33.43 -9.53
C LYS A 86 -7.59 32.87 -9.42
N PRO A 87 -8.53 33.28 -10.30
CA PRO A 87 -9.89 32.79 -10.22
C PRO A 87 -9.94 31.30 -10.55
N ARG A 88 -10.91 30.59 -9.95
CA ARG A 88 -11.06 29.14 -10.11
C ARG A 88 -11.37 28.80 -11.58
N THR A 89 -10.52 27.98 -12.20
CA THR A 89 -10.66 27.55 -13.60
C THR A 89 -11.64 26.39 -13.79
N SER A 90 -12.42 26.02 -12.76
CA SER A 90 -13.40 24.93 -12.82
C SER A 90 -14.43 25.11 -13.93
N ASN A 91 -14.77 26.36 -14.27
CA ASN A 91 -15.70 26.67 -15.37
C ASN A 91 -15.13 26.28 -16.74
N LEU A 92 -13.81 26.29 -16.92
CA LEU A 92 -13.16 25.83 -18.16
C LEU A 92 -13.28 24.31 -18.30
N ALA A 93 -13.01 23.58 -17.22
CA ALA A 93 -13.15 22.12 -17.19
C ALA A 93 -14.60 21.66 -17.32
N ALA A 94 -15.55 22.38 -16.72
CA ALA A 94 -16.97 22.13 -16.91
C ALA A 94 -17.39 22.28 -18.37
N HIS A 95 -16.95 23.37 -19.03
CA HIS A 95 -17.22 23.58 -20.45
C HIS A 95 -16.77 22.42 -21.33
N LEU A 96 -15.52 21.98 -21.18
CA LEU A 96 -14.98 20.88 -22.00
C LEU A 96 -15.74 19.56 -21.79
N ARG A 97 -16.21 19.29 -20.58
CA ARG A 97 -16.92 18.05 -20.24
C ARG A 97 -18.37 18.03 -20.71
N SER A 98 -19.11 19.13 -20.59
CA SER A 98 -20.57 19.11 -20.78
C SER A 98 -21.08 19.96 -21.93
N GLU A 99 -20.35 21.00 -22.34
CA GLU A 99 -20.86 21.98 -23.30
C GLU A 99 -20.11 21.96 -24.65
N CYS A 100 -18.86 21.50 -24.66
CA CYS A 100 -18.04 21.49 -25.87
C CYS A 100 -18.17 20.18 -26.65
N LYS A 101 -19.19 20.08 -27.52
CA LYS A 101 -19.44 18.90 -28.36
C LYS A 101 -18.24 18.52 -29.24
N GLU A 102 -17.56 19.50 -29.82
CA GLU A 102 -16.40 19.27 -30.69
C GLU A 102 -15.22 18.65 -29.93
N TYR A 103 -14.96 19.11 -28.70
CA TYR A 103 -13.93 18.52 -27.86
C TYR A 103 -14.29 17.10 -27.42
N ALA A 104 -15.54 16.87 -27.02
CA ALA A 104 -16.03 15.53 -26.68
C ALA A 104 -15.90 14.56 -27.85
N ASN A 105 -16.27 14.98 -29.06
CA ASN A 105 -16.12 14.18 -30.28
C ASN A 105 -14.65 13.91 -30.61
N LYS A 106 -13.76 14.89 -30.39
CA LYS A 106 -12.32 14.71 -30.60
C LYS A 106 -11.73 13.70 -29.60
N GLN A 107 -12.15 13.76 -28.33
CA GLN A 107 -11.74 12.79 -27.31
C GLN A 107 -12.29 11.39 -27.60
N ALA A 108 -13.54 11.28 -28.04
CA ALA A 108 -14.11 10.00 -28.47
C ALA A 108 -13.37 9.43 -29.70
N ALA A 109 -13.08 10.26 -30.71
CA ALA A 109 -12.32 9.83 -31.88
C ALA A 109 -10.86 9.47 -31.56
N ALA A 110 -10.25 10.13 -30.58
CA ALA A 110 -8.92 9.77 -30.08
C ALA A 110 -8.95 8.43 -29.33
N ALA A 111 -9.99 8.19 -28.51
CA ALA A 111 -10.20 6.92 -27.84
C ALA A 111 -10.46 5.76 -28.83
N ASP A 112 -11.19 6.02 -29.93
CA ASP A 112 -11.47 5.02 -30.97
C ASP A 112 -10.25 4.75 -31.88
N CYS A 113 -9.31 5.70 -32.01
CA CYS A 113 -8.04 5.47 -32.72
C CYS A 113 -6.97 4.81 -31.83
N GLU A 114 -7.24 4.69 -30.53
CA GLU A 114 -6.45 3.92 -29.56
C GLU A 114 -7.05 2.51 -29.33
N GLU A 115 -7.81 1.96 -30.30
CA GLU A 115 -8.18 0.53 -30.37
C GLU A 115 -6.98 -0.36 -30.77
N GLY A 116 -5.82 -0.05 -30.19
CA GLY A 116 -4.54 -0.70 -30.43
C GLY A 116 -3.53 -0.28 -29.39
N THR A 117 -3.95 -0.22 -28.12
CA THR A 117 -3.24 -0.54 -26.88
C THR A 117 -4.12 0.08 -25.78
N GLN A 118 -5.10 -0.68 -25.26
CA GLN A 118 -5.55 -0.39 -23.89
C GLN A 118 -4.28 -0.22 -23.05
N PRO A 119 -4.15 0.78 -22.16
CA PRO A 119 -2.99 0.82 -21.27
C PRO A 119 -2.90 -0.59 -20.72
N GLU A 120 -1.86 -1.33 -21.12
CA GLU A 120 -1.65 -2.69 -20.62
C GLU A 120 -1.84 -2.52 -19.12
N HIS A 121 -2.73 -3.32 -18.51
CA HIS A 121 -2.82 -3.36 -17.06
C HIS A 121 -1.38 -3.53 -16.59
N GLU A 122 -0.76 -2.44 -16.15
CA GLU A 122 0.68 -2.38 -15.95
C GLU A 122 0.85 -2.94 -14.56
N TYR A 123 0.67 -4.27 -14.48
CA TYR A 123 1.08 -5.03 -13.32
C TYR A 123 2.54 -4.69 -13.11
N ASN A 124 2.89 -4.31 -11.88
CA ASN A 124 4.24 -3.89 -11.54
C ASN A 124 5.25 -5.00 -11.84
N LEU A 125 4.80 -6.27 -11.82
CA LEU A 125 5.60 -7.45 -12.12
C LEU A 125 5.21 -8.11 -13.46
N PRO A 126 6.14 -8.22 -14.44
CA PRO A 126 5.88 -8.85 -15.74
C PRO A 126 5.39 -10.31 -15.65
N VAL A 127 5.86 -11.05 -14.64
CA VAL A 127 5.41 -12.45 -14.41
C VAL A 127 3.94 -12.49 -14.00
N ILE A 128 3.49 -11.52 -13.21
CA ILE A 128 2.09 -11.42 -12.79
C ILE A 128 1.22 -11.10 -14.01
N ARG A 129 1.64 -10.16 -14.86
CA ARG A 129 0.96 -9.87 -16.13
C ARG A 129 0.74 -11.12 -16.98
N ASP A 130 1.79 -11.93 -17.15
CA ASP A 130 1.72 -13.12 -18.01
C ASP A 130 0.76 -14.19 -17.41
N ILE A 131 0.79 -14.38 -16.09
CA ILE A 131 -0.15 -15.29 -15.39
C ILE A 131 -1.59 -14.78 -15.47
N MET A 132 -1.81 -13.47 -15.31
CA MET A 132 -3.13 -12.85 -15.42
C MET A 132 -3.69 -12.95 -16.83
N ALA A 133 -2.85 -12.73 -17.85
CA ALA A 133 -3.23 -12.89 -19.25
C ALA A 133 -3.64 -14.34 -19.56
N GLU A 134 -2.91 -15.32 -19.05
CA GLU A 134 -3.29 -16.74 -19.19
C GLU A 134 -4.61 -17.04 -18.47
N PHE A 135 -4.81 -16.50 -17.27
CA PHE A 135 -6.02 -16.69 -16.48
C PHE A 135 -7.26 -16.09 -17.18
N LEU A 136 -7.15 -14.85 -17.67
CA LEU A 136 -8.22 -14.19 -18.42
C LEU A 136 -8.57 -14.95 -19.70
N LYS A 137 -7.55 -15.39 -20.45
CA LYS A 137 -7.74 -16.21 -21.66
C LYS A 137 -8.43 -17.54 -21.37
N LYS A 138 -8.11 -18.19 -20.24
CA LYS A 138 -8.81 -19.40 -19.78
C LYS A 138 -10.26 -19.11 -19.38
N GLY A 139 -10.54 -17.93 -18.82
CA GLY A 139 -11.88 -17.47 -18.50
C GLY A 139 -12.74 -17.20 -19.74
N GLU A 140 -12.18 -16.55 -20.76
CA GLU A 140 -12.87 -16.29 -22.03
C GLU A 140 -13.25 -17.57 -22.78
N LEU A 141 -12.38 -18.57 -22.77
CA LEU A 141 -12.61 -19.87 -23.43
C LEU A 141 -13.67 -20.71 -22.70
N ASN A 142 -14.04 -20.38 -21.46
CA ASN A 142 -14.99 -21.16 -20.68
C ASN A 142 -15.84 -20.27 -19.74
N PRO A 143 -16.85 -19.56 -20.25
CA PRO A 143 -17.62 -18.57 -19.47
C PRO A 143 -18.46 -19.18 -18.33
N ALA A 144 -18.62 -20.50 -18.30
CA ALA A 144 -19.25 -21.24 -17.20
C ALA A 144 -18.23 -21.80 -16.20
N HIS A 145 -16.99 -21.30 -16.19
CA HIS A 145 -16.00 -21.73 -15.21
C HIS A 145 -16.48 -21.30 -13.82
N ASN A 146 -16.96 -22.27 -13.04
CA ASN A 146 -17.05 -22.13 -11.59
C ASN A 146 -15.65 -21.74 -11.14
N LEU A 147 -15.48 -20.46 -10.77
CA LEU A 147 -14.22 -19.94 -10.27
C LEU A 147 -13.80 -20.89 -9.13
N SER A 148 -12.69 -21.59 -9.33
CA SER A 148 -12.24 -22.54 -8.30
C SER A 148 -11.70 -21.74 -7.12
N TRP A 149 -11.95 -22.20 -5.89
CA TRP A 149 -11.35 -21.62 -4.69
C TRP A 149 -9.82 -21.47 -4.83
N LYS A 150 -9.17 -22.49 -5.40
CA LYS A 150 -7.74 -22.48 -5.72
C LYS A 150 -7.33 -21.38 -6.71
N GLY A 151 -8.17 -21.07 -7.70
CA GLY A 151 -7.94 -19.99 -8.65
C GLY A 151 -8.06 -18.61 -7.99
N PHE A 152 -9.08 -18.45 -7.15
CA PHE A 152 -9.26 -17.23 -6.35
C PHE A 152 -8.06 -16.97 -5.43
N LEU A 153 -7.61 -17.98 -4.66
CA LEU A 153 -6.44 -17.85 -3.78
C LEU A 153 -5.18 -17.41 -4.52
N LYS A 154 -4.96 -17.98 -5.72
CA LYS A 154 -3.80 -17.62 -6.56
C LYS A 154 -3.89 -16.17 -7.04
N LEU A 155 -5.05 -15.74 -7.53
CA LEU A 155 -5.27 -14.35 -7.95
C LEU A 155 -5.05 -13.38 -6.81
N PHE A 156 -5.62 -13.67 -5.65
CA PHE A 156 -5.52 -12.84 -4.46
C PHE A 156 -4.06 -12.74 -3.96
N ALA A 157 -3.32 -13.84 -4.03
CA ALA A 157 -1.89 -13.87 -3.73
C ALA A 157 -1.02 -13.06 -4.68
N LEU A 158 -1.34 -13.10 -5.97
CA LEU A 158 -0.64 -12.29 -6.95
C LEU A 158 -0.99 -10.80 -6.78
N TRP A 159 -2.24 -10.46 -6.44
CA TRP A 159 -2.64 -9.09 -6.14
C TRP A 159 -1.88 -8.50 -4.96
N ILE A 160 -1.76 -9.25 -3.85
CA ILE A 160 -0.99 -8.81 -2.68
C ILE A 160 0.48 -8.56 -3.02
N LEU A 161 1.07 -9.39 -3.88
CA LEU A 161 2.46 -9.21 -4.33
C LEU A 161 2.64 -8.04 -5.30
N ASP A 162 1.70 -7.81 -6.21
CA ASP A 162 1.83 -6.77 -7.23
C ASP A 162 1.71 -5.36 -6.63
N ASP A 163 0.83 -5.20 -5.63
CA ASP A 163 0.56 -3.92 -4.97
C ASP A 163 1.35 -3.73 -3.65
N ASP A 164 2.32 -4.61 -3.35
CA ASP A 164 3.10 -4.62 -2.10
C ASP A 164 2.24 -4.51 -0.83
N LEU A 165 1.12 -5.23 -0.81
CA LEU A 165 0.17 -5.18 0.31
C LEU A 165 0.64 -6.08 1.48
N PRO A 166 0.24 -5.78 2.72
CA PRO A 166 0.48 -6.67 3.85
C PRO A 166 -0.16 -8.05 3.65
N TRP A 167 0.48 -9.10 4.16
CA TRP A 167 -0.04 -10.48 4.17
C TRP A 167 -1.39 -10.62 4.88
N THR A 168 -1.65 -9.72 5.83
CA THR A 168 -2.89 -9.60 6.60
C THR A 168 -4.01 -8.88 5.83
N THR A 169 -3.80 -8.46 4.57
CA THR A 169 -4.84 -7.77 3.78
C THR A 169 -6.12 -8.62 3.64
N GLY A 170 -6.01 -9.95 3.55
CA GLY A 170 -7.18 -10.84 3.55
C GLY A 170 -7.96 -10.87 4.87
N GLU A 171 -7.37 -10.40 5.96
CA GLU A 171 -7.99 -10.33 7.29
C GLU A 171 -8.66 -8.97 7.56
N SER A 172 -8.57 -8.03 6.60
CA SER A 172 -9.19 -6.72 6.72
C SER A 172 -10.72 -6.82 6.89
N PRO A 173 -11.29 -6.29 7.99
CA PRO A 173 -12.74 -6.29 8.20
C PRO A 173 -13.50 -5.58 7.07
N MET A 174 -12.95 -4.47 6.56
CA MET A 174 -13.58 -3.69 5.48
C MET A 174 -13.59 -4.46 4.15
N LEU A 175 -12.55 -5.23 3.85
CA LEU A 175 -12.51 -6.06 2.64
C LEU A 175 -13.52 -7.20 2.73
N ARG A 176 -13.69 -7.78 3.92
CA ARG A 176 -14.72 -8.79 4.20
C ARG A 176 -16.13 -8.24 3.98
N ASP A 177 -16.39 -7.03 4.46
CA ASP A 177 -17.68 -6.35 4.27
C ASP A 177 -17.94 -6.01 2.80
N LEU A 178 -16.90 -5.61 2.05
CA LEU A 178 -16.99 -5.39 0.60
C LEU A 178 -17.36 -6.69 -0.14
N PHE A 179 -16.73 -7.82 0.20
CA PHE A 179 -17.04 -9.12 -0.40
C PHE A 179 -18.49 -9.53 -0.11
N LYS A 180 -18.96 -9.30 1.12
CA LYS A 180 -20.35 -9.53 1.52
C LYS A 180 -21.33 -8.64 0.75
N TYR A 181 -21.01 -7.36 0.58
CA TYR A 181 -21.81 -6.40 -0.20
C TYR A 181 -21.91 -6.79 -1.69
N LEU A 182 -20.82 -7.28 -2.27
CA LEU A 182 -20.77 -7.73 -3.66
C LEU A 182 -21.32 -9.15 -3.87
N HIS A 183 -21.82 -9.80 -2.81
CA HIS A 183 -22.29 -11.19 -2.84
C HIS A 183 -21.23 -12.17 -3.38
N ILE A 184 -19.96 -11.94 -3.04
CA ILE A 184 -18.86 -12.82 -3.41
C ILE A 184 -18.84 -14.01 -2.44
N ASN A 185 -19.05 -15.23 -2.95
CA ASN A 185 -19.10 -16.45 -2.14
C ASN A 185 -17.71 -17.02 -1.79
N TYR A 186 -16.64 -16.24 -1.93
CA TYR A 186 -15.28 -16.64 -1.57
C TYR A 186 -14.93 -16.11 -0.19
N LYS A 187 -14.40 -16.99 0.66
CA LYS A 187 -13.79 -16.58 1.93
C LYS A 187 -12.54 -15.76 1.62
N LEU A 188 -12.20 -14.77 2.43
CA LEU A 188 -10.89 -14.12 2.26
C LEU A 188 -9.80 -15.03 2.87
N PRO A 189 -8.62 -15.14 2.25
CA PRO A 189 -7.55 -15.95 2.80
C PRO A 189 -6.91 -15.30 4.02
N SER A 190 -6.53 -16.11 5.00
CA SER A 190 -5.66 -15.69 6.10
C SER A 190 -4.22 -15.52 5.62
N ASP A 191 -3.40 -14.85 6.43
CA ASP A 191 -1.95 -14.71 6.24
C ASP A 191 -1.25 -16.06 5.92
N THR A 192 -1.65 -17.12 6.61
CA THR A 192 -1.10 -18.46 6.54
C THR A 192 -1.51 -19.15 5.23
N SER A 193 -2.76 -18.94 4.81
CA SER A 193 -3.29 -19.44 3.53
C SER A 193 -2.57 -18.77 2.35
N MET A 194 -2.27 -17.48 2.48
CA MET A 194 -1.53 -16.68 1.51
C MET A 194 -0.09 -17.18 1.37
N SER A 195 0.61 -17.31 2.49
CA SER A 195 1.98 -17.84 2.53
C SER A 195 2.06 -19.23 1.88
N THR A 196 1.14 -20.12 2.24
CA THR A 196 1.09 -21.50 1.68
C THR A 196 0.82 -21.51 0.18
N THR A 197 -0.09 -20.66 -0.31
CA THR A 197 -0.44 -20.59 -1.73
C THR A 197 0.74 -20.08 -2.57
N LEU A 198 1.48 -19.07 -2.07
CA LEU A 198 2.68 -18.59 -2.74
C LEU A 198 3.79 -19.62 -2.76
N LEU A 199 4.00 -20.37 -1.66
CA LEU A 199 4.95 -21.48 -1.64
C LEU A 199 4.59 -22.56 -2.68
N SER A 200 3.29 -22.81 -2.88
CA SER A 200 2.82 -23.71 -3.93
C SER A 200 3.03 -23.15 -5.35
N LEU A 201 2.89 -21.84 -5.55
CA LEU A 201 3.15 -21.20 -6.85
C LEU A 201 4.65 -21.21 -7.18
N ALA A 202 5.48 -20.89 -6.18
CA ALA A 202 6.93 -20.89 -6.24
C ALA A 202 7.56 -22.25 -6.58
N SER A 203 6.97 -23.33 -6.08
CA SER A 203 7.44 -24.70 -6.33
C SER A 203 7.05 -25.22 -7.72
N GLY A 204 6.18 -24.53 -8.45
CA GLY A 204 5.77 -24.86 -9.81
C GLY A 204 6.81 -24.46 -10.87
N ALA A 205 7.88 -25.24 -10.97
CA ALA A 205 8.83 -25.48 -12.08
C ALA A 205 9.33 -24.37 -13.07
N ASP A 206 8.69 -23.22 -13.24
CA ASP A 206 9.03 -22.24 -14.31
C ASP A 206 9.47 -20.85 -13.81
N PHE A 207 9.58 -20.65 -12.50
CA PHE A 207 10.07 -19.40 -11.92
C PHE A 207 11.61 -19.39 -11.92
N ARG A 208 12.23 -18.61 -12.82
CA ARG A 208 13.70 -18.46 -12.91
C ARG A 208 14.28 -17.93 -11.60
N ARG A 209 15.36 -18.58 -11.14
CA ARG A 209 15.61 -18.90 -9.72
C ARG A 209 16.52 -17.97 -8.91
N ASP A 210 17.24 -17.01 -9.50
CA ASP A 210 18.34 -16.35 -8.77
C ASP A 210 18.17 -14.84 -8.48
N ASP A 211 17.18 -14.15 -9.08
CA ASP A 211 17.19 -12.67 -9.11
C ASP A 211 16.16 -11.95 -8.21
N TYR A 212 15.26 -12.66 -7.52
CA TYR A 212 14.08 -11.99 -6.93
C TYR A 212 14.10 -11.79 -5.41
N PHE A 213 14.92 -12.53 -4.65
CA PHE A 213 15.03 -12.34 -3.20
C PHE A 213 16.34 -11.65 -2.83
N MET A 214 16.32 -10.31 -2.88
CA MET A 214 17.49 -9.48 -2.60
C MET A 214 17.81 -9.42 -1.10
N ALA A 215 16.82 -9.08 -0.27
CA ALA A 215 16.99 -8.98 1.18
C ALA A 215 15.64 -9.01 1.92
N MET A 216 15.67 -9.33 3.21
CA MET A 216 14.53 -9.25 4.12
C MET A 216 14.85 -8.31 5.27
N THR A 217 14.00 -7.30 5.46
CA THR A 217 14.11 -6.33 6.57
C THR A 217 13.22 -6.75 7.72
N MET A 218 13.79 -6.92 8.91
CA MET A 218 13.06 -7.28 10.13
C MET A 218 13.53 -6.43 11.32
N ASP A 219 12.73 -6.33 12.37
CA ASP A 219 13.19 -5.76 13.64
C ASP A 219 14.23 -6.68 14.33
N ASN A 220 14.81 -6.23 15.45
CA ASN A 220 15.89 -6.95 16.14
C ASN A 220 15.41 -7.96 17.19
N ALA A 221 14.13 -8.32 17.23
CA ALA A 221 13.67 -9.39 18.09
C ALA A 221 14.34 -10.71 17.68
N SER A 222 14.76 -11.51 18.67
CA SER A 222 15.39 -12.82 18.42
C SER A 222 14.47 -13.81 17.71
N THR A 223 13.15 -13.62 17.81
CA THR A 223 12.15 -14.37 17.04
C THR A 223 12.33 -14.18 15.54
N ASN A 224 12.76 -13.00 15.10
CA ASN A 224 12.99 -12.70 13.69
C ASN A 224 14.21 -13.44 13.14
N ASP A 225 15.17 -13.81 13.99
CA ASP A 225 16.31 -14.64 13.61
C ASP A 225 15.86 -16.03 13.20
N GLU A 226 14.94 -16.62 13.98
CA GLU A 226 14.38 -17.94 13.67
C GLU A 226 13.46 -17.87 12.45
N ILE A 227 12.68 -16.80 12.29
CA ILE A 227 11.89 -16.57 11.08
C ILE A 227 12.82 -16.47 9.87
N TYR A 228 13.85 -15.62 9.91
CA TYR A 228 14.84 -15.48 8.83
C TYR A 228 15.54 -16.81 8.53
N ARG A 229 15.93 -17.57 9.55
CA ARG A 229 16.58 -18.87 9.38
C ARG A 229 15.66 -19.87 8.71
N ASN A 230 14.41 -19.95 9.13
CA ASN A 230 13.43 -20.86 8.54
C ASN A 230 13.09 -20.45 7.11
N VAL A 231 12.78 -19.18 6.86
CA VAL A 231 12.56 -18.64 5.52
C VAL A 231 13.76 -18.91 4.63
N SER A 232 14.99 -18.64 5.09
CA SER A 232 16.20 -18.92 4.32
C SER A 232 16.35 -20.41 3.97
N ARG A 233 16.07 -21.33 4.90
CA ARG A 233 16.10 -22.77 4.62
C ARG A 233 15.06 -23.16 3.56
N TYR A 234 13.86 -22.58 3.64
CA TYR A 234 12.82 -22.79 2.63
C TYR A 234 13.22 -22.18 1.28
N LEU A 235 13.84 -21.01 1.28
CA LEU A 235 14.31 -20.36 0.05
C LEU A 235 15.44 -21.17 -0.62
N VAL A 236 16.35 -21.75 0.17
CA VAL A 236 17.38 -22.67 -0.31
C VAL A 236 16.75 -23.93 -0.88
N SER A 237 15.78 -24.54 -0.18
CA SER A 237 15.19 -25.81 -0.60
C SER A 237 14.30 -25.68 -1.84
N ILE A 238 13.56 -24.57 -1.97
CA ILE A 238 12.62 -24.34 -3.08
C ILE A 238 13.34 -23.76 -4.29
N TYR A 239 14.21 -22.77 -4.07
CA TYR A 239 14.81 -22.00 -5.17
C TYR A 239 16.28 -22.31 -5.42
N GLY A 240 16.96 -23.06 -4.53
CA GLY A 240 18.41 -23.28 -4.63
C GLY A 240 19.24 -22.03 -4.30
N THR A 241 18.60 -20.97 -3.78
CA THR A 241 19.30 -19.74 -3.42
C THR A 241 20.33 -20.01 -2.32
N THR A 242 21.55 -19.52 -2.48
CA THR A 242 22.56 -19.58 -1.41
C THR A 242 22.16 -18.61 -0.30
N SER A 243 21.89 -19.12 0.90
CA SER A 243 21.67 -18.28 2.08
C SER A 243 22.92 -17.45 2.34
N HIS A 244 22.79 -16.12 2.24
CA HIS A 244 23.87 -15.19 2.51
C HIS A 244 23.46 -14.29 3.69
N PRO A 245 24.30 -14.15 4.73
CA PRO A 245 23.97 -13.37 5.91
C PRO A 245 23.62 -11.90 5.58
N ASP A 246 24.22 -11.35 4.52
CA ASP A 246 23.98 -9.98 4.04
C ASP A 246 22.54 -9.72 3.56
N ARG A 247 21.73 -10.78 3.40
CA ARG A 247 20.31 -10.65 3.04
C ARG A 247 19.40 -10.47 4.26
N HIS A 248 19.94 -10.56 5.47
CA HIS A 248 19.21 -10.28 6.71
C HIS A 248 19.47 -8.83 7.15
N ILE A 249 18.55 -7.93 6.82
CA ILE A 249 18.67 -6.53 7.21
C ILE A 249 17.91 -6.31 8.51
N ARG A 250 18.63 -5.84 9.53
CA ARG A 250 18.08 -5.45 10.83
C ARG A 250 17.59 -4.00 10.81
N CYS A 251 16.60 -3.69 11.62
CA CYS A 251 16.11 -2.33 11.76
C CYS A 251 17.17 -1.42 12.40
N LEU A 252 17.72 -0.49 11.62
CA LEU A 252 18.75 0.45 12.08
C LEU A 252 18.30 1.30 13.27
N ALA A 253 17.04 1.76 13.25
CA ALA A 253 16.50 2.55 14.36
C ALA A 253 16.52 1.78 15.68
N HIS A 254 16.20 0.48 15.64
CA HIS A 254 16.24 -0.37 16.82
C HIS A 254 17.68 -0.63 17.29
N VAL A 255 18.63 -0.84 16.35
CA VAL A 255 20.06 -0.94 16.70
C VAL A 255 20.55 0.33 17.39
N LEU A 256 20.23 1.51 16.86
CA LEU A 256 20.61 2.79 17.46
C LEU A 256 20.01 2.96 18.86
N ASN A 257 18.75 2.58 19.05
CA ASN A 257 18.11 2.60 20.37
C ASN A 257 18.86 1.70 21.38
N LEU A 258 19.21 0.47 20.98
CA LEU A 258 19.99 -0.45 21.83
C LEU A 258 21.38 0.11 22.17
N VAL A 259 22.04 0.78 21.21
CA VAL A 259 23.35 1.43 21.44
C VAL A 259 23.21 2.59 22.45
N VAL A 260 22.19 3.43 22.29
CA VAL A 260 21.92 4.52 23.24
C VAL A 260 21.62 3.96 24.63
N GLN A 261 20.79 2.93 24.74
CA GLN A 261 20.51 2.26 26.01
C GLN A 261 21.78 1.70 26.65
N ALA A 262 22.67 1.07 25.88
CA ALA A 262 23.95 0.56 26.39
C ALA A 262 24.89 1.69 26.87
N ILE A 263 24.96 2.81 26.15
CA ILE A 263 25.74 3.99 26.56
C ILE A 263 25.17 4.58 27.85
N LEU A 264 23.85 4.76 27.94
CA LEU A 264 23.20 5.30 29.14
C LEU A 264 23.36 4.37 30.34
N ALA A 265 23.33 3.05 30.14
CA ALA A 265 23.60 2.07 31.18
C ALA A 265 25.05 2.15 31.70
N ASP A 266 26.03 2.31 30.80
CA ASP A 266 27.45 2.45 31.18
C ASP A 266 27.72 3.77 31.92
N LEU A 267 27.05 4.85 31.50
CA LEU A 267 27.08 6.15 32.19
C LEU A 267 26.33 6.15 33.53
N LYS A 268 25.64 5.05 33.87
CA LYS A 268 24.73 4.96 35.03
C LYS A 268 23.62 6.02 35.01
N GLU A 269 23.27 6.50 33.82
CA GLU A 269 22.18 7.47 33.60
C GLU A 269 20.86 6.77 33.26
N ALA A 270 20.92 5.53 32.77
CA ALA A 270 19.77 4.64 32.80
C ALA A 270 19.69 4.06 34.21
N ASP A 271 18.60 4.34 34.92
CA ASP A 271 18.35 3.85 36.28
C ASP A 271 18.78 2.38 36.39
N ALA A 272 19.81 2.13 37.20
CA ALA A 272 20.16 0.80 37.60
C ALA A 272 18.97 0.23 38.38
N GLN A 273 18.10 -0.51 37.67
CA GLN A 273 17.13 -1.35 38.33
C GLN A 273 17.92 -2.40 39.14
N ASN A 274 18.03 -2.12 40.43
CA ASN A 274 18.47 -2.99 41.53
C ASN A 274 19.98 -3.30 41.59
N GLU A 275 20.71 -2.52 42.39
CA GLU A 275 22.04 -2.92 42.92
C GLU A 275 21.95 -3.81 44.18
N ASP A 276 20.77 -4.23 44.66
CA ASP A 276 20.66 -5.14 45.81
C ASP A 276 19.76 -6.36 45.52
N PRO A 277 20.33 -7.58 45.36
CA PRO A 277 19.57 -8.80 45.07
C PRO A 277 18.75 -9.33 46.25
N ASP A 278 18.93 -8.80 47.47
CA ASP A 278 18.23 -9.26 48.68
C ASP A 278 17.18 -8.26 49.20
N GLU A 279 17.05 -7.06 48.62
CA GLU A 279 15.92 -6.18 48.92
C GLU A 279 14.70 -6.59 48.08
N PRO A 280 13.55 -6.93 48.70
CA PRO A 280 12.32 -7.19 47.96
C PRO A 280 11.97 -5.93 47.18
N LEU A 281 11.87 -6.04 45.85
CA LEU A 281 11.46 -4.99 44.92
C LEU A 281 10.33 -4.17 45.55
N LYS A 282 10.67 -3.02 46.11
CA LYS A 282 9.69 -1.97 46.35
C LYS A 282 9.41 -1.44 44.96
N ASN A 283 8.32 -1.89 44.35
CA ASN A 283 7.65 -1.23 43.23
C ASN A 283 7.14 0.15 43.68
N ASP A 284 8.03 0.97 44.22
CA ASP A 284 7.76 2.37 44.45
C ASP A 284 7.93 3.03 43.09
N ASP A 285 6.79 3.19 42.41
CA ASP A 285 6.48 3.90 41.15
C ASP A 285 7.04 5.35 41.06
N LYS A 286 7.98 5.73 41.92
CA LYS A 286 8.49 7.09 42.11
C LYS A 286 9.62 7.45 41.16
N ASN A 287 10.21 6.48 40.46
CA ASN A 287 11.26 6.71 39.46
C ASN A 287 10.78 6.54 38.01
N ASP A 288 9.48 6.34 37.80
CA ASP A 288 8.94 6.47 36.45
C ASP A 288 8.99 7.96 36.07
N ASP A 289 9.96 8.34 35.24
CA ASP A 289 10.13 9.69 34.71
C ASP A 289 8.84 10.19 34.03
N TYR A 290 8.00 9.28 33.51
CA TYR A 290 6.67 9.60 33.01
C TYR A 290 5.73 10.04 34.14
N LEU A 291 5.68 9.34 35.27
CA LEU A 291 4.85 9.73 36.43
C LEU A 291 5.38 10.99 37.12
N GLY A 292 6.70 11.17 37.17
CA GLY A 292 7.35 12.37 37.72
C GLY A 292 7.11 13.63 36.87
N ASN A 293 7.06 13.46 35.55
CA ASN A 293 6.81 14.56 34.61
C ASN A 293 5.37 14.62 34.09
N LYS A 294 4.45 13.77 34.56
CA LYS A 294 3.04 13.77 34.10
C LYS A 294 2.35 15.13 34.33
N ASP A 295 2.77 15.85 35.37
CA ASP A 295 2.23 17.14 35.76
C ASP A 295 3.08 18.31 35.18
N THR A 296 4.17 18.01 34.46
CA THR A 296 4.89 19.04 33.70
C THR A 296 4.01 19.49 32.53
N PRO A 297 3.92 20.79 32.24
CA PRO A 297 3.04 21.32 31.19
C PRO A 297 3.63 21.04 29.79
N ILE A 298 3.73 19.78 29.42
CA ILE A 298 3.75 19.35 28.03
C ILE A 298 2.26 19.20 27.68
N HIS A 299 1.71 20.24 27.05
CA HIS A 299 0.28 20.33 26.70
C HIS A 299 -0.14 19.24 25.70
N TYR A 300 -0.40 18.04 26.18
CA TYR A 300 -1.32 17.08 25.57
C TYR A 300 -2.35 16.71 26.63
N ASP A 301 -3.34 17.58 26.79
CA ASP A 301 -4.53 17.23 27.54
C ASP A 301 -5.35 16.28 26.67
N VAL A 302 -5.11 14.98 26.88
CA VAL A 302 -5.76 13.84 26.20
C VAL A 302 -7.28 13.98 26.22
N SER A 303 -7.85 14.60 27.26
CA SER A 303 -9.30 14.83 27.37
C SER A 303 -9.83 15.95 26.46
N THR A 304 -8.93 16.83 25.98
CA THR A 304 -9.25 17.89 25.02
C THR A 304 -8.80 17.56 23.60
N ASP A 305 -7.98 16.52 23.42
CA ASP A 305 -7.56 16.06 22.11
C ASP A 305 -8.71 15.35 21.40
N ARG A 306 -9.29 16.06 20.43
CA ARG A 306 -10.45 15.59 19.67
C ARG A 306 -10.14 14.33 18.87
N ASP A 307 -8.94 14.22 18.33
CA ASP A 307 -8.56 13.12 17.44
C ASP A 307 -8.35 11.83 18.25
N GLN A 308 -7.76 11.96 19.45
CA GLN A 308 -7.66 10.86 20.40
C GLN A 308 -9.03 10.40 20.90
N CYS A 309 -9.91 11.34 21.29
CA CYS A 309 -11.26 11.03 21.75
C CYS A 309 -12.08 10.31 20.66
N GLU A 310 -11.88 10.66 19.39
CA GLU A 310 -12.56 10.03 18.25
C GLU A 310 -12.04 8.60 17.99
N LEU A 311 -10.75 8.35 18.18
CA LEU A 311 -10.14 7.02 18.08
C LEU A 311 -10.57 6.08 19.22
N GLU A 312 -10.62 6.59 20.46
CA GLU A 312 -11.05 5.79 21.62
C GLU A 312 -12.53 5.42 21.53
N ALA A 313 -13.38 6.34 21.06
CA ALA A 313 -14.80 6.06 20.82
C ALA A 313 -15.02 5.00 19.72
N GLN A 314 -14.17 4.95 18.68
CA GLN A 314 -14.21 3.92 17.65
C GLN A 314 -13.76 2.56 18.19
N ARG A 315 -12.69 2.53 18.98
CA ARG A 315 -12.20 1.29 19.61
C ARG A 315 -13.26 0.62 20.48
N ASP A 316 -13.97 1.41 21.29
CA ASP A 316 -15.00 0.86 22.17
C ASP A 316 -16.24 0.40 21.38
N ALA A 317 -16.53 1.02 20.23
CA ALA A 317 -17.57 0.54 19.31
C ALA A 317 -17.18 -0.79 18.63
N ASP A 318 -15.91 -0.94 18.27
CA ASP A 318 -15.38 -2.17 17.65
C ASP A 318 -15.32 -3.33 18.66
N LEU A 319 -15.00 -3.04 19.93
CA LEU A 319 -14.94 -4.05 21.00
C LEU A 319 -16.32 -4.45 21.55
N ASN A 320 -17.34 -3.59 21.44
CA ASN A 320 -18.72 -3.91 21.84
C ASN A 320 -19.54 -4.61 20.75
N MET A 321 -18.94 -4.91 19.60
CA MET A 321 -19.60 -5.75 18.60
C MET A 321 -19.65 -7.19 19.15
N GLU A 322 -20.85 -7.61 19.59
CA GLU A 322 -21.13 -8.86 20.30
C GLU A 322 -20.24 -10.03 19.85
N PHE A 323 -19.52 -10.58 20.84
CA PHE A 323 -18.65 -11.74 20.72
C PHE A 323 -19.40 -12.89 20.03
N PHE A 324 -19.09 -13.12 18.76
CA PHE A 324 -19.71 -14.14 17.93
C PHE A 324 -19.38 -15.52 18.51
N ASP A 325 -20.41 -16.35 18.70
CA ASP A 325 -20.32 -17.67 19.32
C ASP A 325 -19.36 -18.57 18.52
N VAL A 326 -18.18 -18.84 19.09
CA VAL A 326 -17.07 -19.60 18.47
C VAL A 326 -17.38 -21.11 18.41
N SER A 327 -18.50 -21.56 18.99
CA SER A 327 -18.83 -22.99 19.06
C SER A 327 -19.27 -23.62 17.71
N GLU A 328 -19.56 -22.83 16.67
CA GLU A 328 -19.79 -23.34 15.30
C GLU A 328 -18.49 -23.61 14.51
N PHE A 329 -17.31 -23.28 15.04
CA PHE A 329 -16.04 -23.36 14.29
C PHE A 329 -15.31 -24.71 14.42
N ASP A 330 -15.68 -25.56 15.39
CA ASP A 330 -14.99 -26.83 15.65
C ASP A 330 -15.40 -27.96 14.68
N ASP A 331 -16.62 -27.92 14.12
CA ASP A 331 -17.12 -28.98 13.24
C ASP A 331 -16.47 -28.96 11.83
N GLU A 332 -16.07 -27.78 11.31
CA GLU A 332 -15.41 -27.66 9.98
C GLU A 332 -13.93 -28.05 10.00
N ILE A 333 -13.22 -27.89 11.13
CA ILE A 333 -11.83 -28.33 11.27
C ILE A 333 -11.75 -29.86 11.26
N ILE A 334 -12.74 -30.53 11.84
CA ILE A 334 -12.84 -32.00 11.84
C ILE A 334 -13.08 -32.51 10.40
N GLU A 335 -13.88 -31.80 9.59
CA GLU A 335 -14.16 -32.16 8.21
C GLU A 335 -12.92 -31.99 7.30
N GLY A 336 -12.07 -30.99 7.56
CA GLY A 336 -10.79 -30.80 6.87
C GLY A 336 -9.77 -31.90 7.14
N ILE A 337 -9.73 -32.44 8.36
CA ILE A 337 -8.85 -33.56 8.74
C ILE A 337 -9.32 -34.86 8.06
N ALA A 338 -10.63 -35.09 7.98
CA ALA A 338 -11.20 -36.26 7.31
C ALA A 338 -10.88 -36.28 5.80
N LEU A 339 -10.87 -35.10 5.16
CA LEU A 339 -10.53 -34.97 3.74
C LEU A 339 -9.03 -35.26 3.46
N GLU A 340 -8.13 -34.91 4.38
CA GLU A 340 -6.71 -35.25 4.28
C GLU A 340 -6.49 -36.77 4.36
N GLU A 341 -7.22 -37.47 5.22
CA GLU A 341 -7.14 -38.94 5.34
C GLU A 341 -7.62 -39.64 4.06
N GLU A 342 -8.68 -39.14 3.43
CA GLU A 342 -9.20 -39.69 2.15
C GLU A 342 -8.20 -39.52 1.00
N ILE A 343 -7.54 -38.36 0.91
CA ILE A 343 -6.48 -38.10 -0.08
C ILE A 343 -5.27 -39.01 0.14
N ASP A 344 -4.86 -39.23 1.40
CA ASP A 344 -3.74 -40.10 1.73
C ASP A 344 -4.06 -41.57 1.39
N GLU A 345 -5.33 -41.97 1.47
CA GLU A 345 -5.80 -43.32 1.12
C GLU A 345 -5.89 -43.54 -0.40
N GLU A 346 -6.38 -42.56 -1.17
CA GLU A 346 -6.34 -42.59 -2.64
C GLU A 346 -4.89 -42.64 -3.18
N LEU A 347 -3.98 -41.83 -2.63
CA LEU A 347 -2.57 -41.84 -3.02
C LEU A 347 -1.90 -43.19 -2.74
N LYS A 348 -2.29 -43.85 -1.64
CA LYS A 348 -1.81 -45.19 -1.29
C LYS A 348 -2.30 -46.26 -2.26
N GLN A 349 -3.55 -46.16 -2.74
CA GLN A 349 -4.08 -47.05 -3.78
C GLN A 349 -3.35 -46.88 -5.13
N LEU A 350 -2.90 -45.66 -5.42
CA LEU A 350 -2.12 -45.34 -6.63
C LEU A 350 -0.62 -45.69 -6.51
N GLY A 351 -0.17 -46.24 -5.38
CA GLY A 351 1.25 -46.54 -5.14
C GLY A 351 2.14 -45.30 -5.06
N LEU A 352 1.55 -44.11 -4.87
CA LEU A 352 2.25 -42.85 -4.74
C LEU A 352 2.41 -42.51 -3.26
N THR A 353 3.64 -42.37 -2.80
CA THR A 353 3.87 -41.89 -1.43
C THR A 353 3.66 -40.37 -1.38
N SER A 354 2.79 -39.91 -0.49
CA SER A 354 2.57 -38.49 -0.18
C SER A 354 3.90 -37.71 -0.13
N PRO A 355 4.01 -36.54 -0.79
CA PRO A 355 5.22 -35.72 -0.81
C PRO A 355 5.76 -35.39 0.59
N LEU A 356 4.88 -35.24 1.60
CA LEU A 356 5.24 -34.97 2.99
C LEU A 356 5.96 -36.15 3.66
N LYS A 357 5.57 -37.39 3.35
CA LYS A 357 6.26 -38.60 3.85
C LYS A 357 7.65 -38.77 3.23
N LYS A 358 7.87 -38.32 1.99
CA LYS A 358 9.22 -38.32 1.38
C LYS A 358 10.19 -37.36 2.07
N VAL A 359 9.69 -36.22 2.57
CA VAL A 359 10.50 -35.24 3.30
C VAL A 359 10.83 -35.72 4.72
N ARG A 360 9.89 -36.37 5.42
CA ARG A 360 10.12 -36.91 6.77
C ARG A 360 11.08 -38.11 6.80
N ASN A 361 11.16 -38.89 5.72
CA ASN A 361 11.98 -40.10 5.64
C ASN A 361 13.32 -39.88 4.93
N ALA A 362 13.66 -38.65 4.53
CA ALA A 362 14.97 -38.35 3.97
C ALA A 362 16.03 -38.48 5.07
N PRO A 363 17.10 -39.29 4.88
CA PRO A 363 18.16 -39.38 5.88
C PRO A 363 18.84 -38.01 6.04
N PRO A 364 19.30 -37.65 7.25
CA PRO A 364 20.02 -36.42 7.47
C PRO A 364 21.27 -36.41 6.58
N LEU A 365 21.45 -35.33 5.83
CA LEU A 365 22.63 -35.11 4.99
C LEU A 365 23.87 -35.06 5.90
N ALA A 366 24.86 -35.90 5.57
CA ALA A 366 26.12 -36.08 6.31
C ALA A 366 27.07 -34.88 6.17
#